data_AF-A0A9J6H7S4-F1
#
_entry.id   AF-A0A9J6H7S4-F1
#
_cell.length_a   1.000
_cell.length_b   1.000
_cell.length_c   1.000
_cell.angle_alpha   90.00
_cell.angle_beta   90.00
_cell.angle_gamma   90.00
#
_symmetry.space_group_name_H-M   'P 1'
#
loop_
_entity.id
_entity.type
_entity.pdbx_description
1 polymer ?
#
loop_
_entity_poly.entity_id
_entity_poly.type
_entity_poly.pdbx_seq_one_letter_code
_entity_poly.pdbx_strand_id
1 'polypeptide(L)'
;MIRPDENDPLVRLKSSVGSSLTPLLSKLSLEKKDSVAESEADTIVTVGTSCKNAGCRQSYQGDHSNLETCFYHSGFPIFHEGMKYWTCCQRKTSDFANFLEQQGCTSGVHLWIKKKTEEAQASCRYDWYQTGGSVVVSIFAKVPIPDRSYVEANPVKLHLHITFGEDHAVYDQTMLLHGVIDVEKSWVQFLGTKVELNLKKRECVSWRMLALPPPPKPKAEDGNGDTEDV
;
A
#
# COMPACT_ATOMS: atom_id res chain seq x y z
N MET A 1 25.32 23.44 4.98
CA MET A 1 24.31 23.89 5.96
C MET A 1 24.04 22.76 6.95
N ILE A 2 23.52 23.05 8.15
CA ILE A 2 23.08 22.03 9.11
C ILE A 2 21.74 21.46 8.62
N ARG A 3 21.58 20.14 8.66
CA ARG A 3 20.34 19.46 8.32
C ARG A 3 19.27 19.80 9.37
N PRO A 4 18.05 20.24 8.98
CA PRO A 4 16.94 20.49 9.91
C PRO A 4 16.52 19.26 10.71
N ASP A 5 15.84 19.47 11.84
CA ASP A 5 15.34 18.39 12.70
C ASP A 5 14.20 17.65 11.99
N GLU A 6 14.22 16.32 12.09
CA GLU A 6 13.19 15.48 11.52
C GLU A 6 11.86 15.53 12.29
N ASN A 7 11.90 15.96 13.55
CA ASN A 7 10.73 16.07 14.42
C ASN A 7 10.06 17.44 14.37
N ASP A 8 10.55 18.33 13.52
CA ASP A 8 9.86 19.58 13.19
C ASP A 8 8.41 19.28 12.74
N PRO A 9 7.43 20.12 13.10
CA PRO A 9 6.04 19.91 12.71
C PRO A 9 5.87 19.74 11.20
N LEU A 10 5.10 18.72 10.81
CA LEU A 10 4.73 18.50 9.42
C LEU A 10 3.68 19.54 9.01
N VAL A 11 3.81 20.04 7.78
CA VAL A 11 2.87 21.00 7.18
C VAL A 11 2.25 20.38 5.94
N ARG A 12 0.94 20.53 5.78
CA ARG A 12 0.22 20.04 4.61
C ARG A 12 0.64 20.77 3.34
N LEU A 13 1.10 20.01 2.35
CA LEU A 13 1.50 20.55 1.05
C LEU A 13 0.28 20.99 0.24
N LYS A 14 0.45 22.05 -0.55
CA LYS A 14 -0.58 22.51 -1.49
C LYS A 14 -0.84 21.44 -2.54
N SER A 15 -2.11 21.09 -2.74
CA SER A 15 -2.52 20.06 -3.69
C SER A 15 -3.46 20.61 -4.77
N SER A 16 -3.42 20.01 -5.95
CA SER A 16 -4.37 20.27 -7.04
C SER A 16 -4.85 18.97 -7.69
N VAL A 17 -6.00 19.03 -8.35
CA VAL A 17 -6.59 17.91 -9.10
C VAL A 17 -6.37 18.14 -10.59
N GLY A 18 -5.70 17.19 -11.26
CA GLY A 18 -5.49 17.25 -12.70
C GLY A 18 -6.71 16.75 -13.49
N SER A 19 -6.81 17.17 -14.75
CA SER A 19 -7.94 16.89 -15.64
C SER A 19 -8.22 15.40 -15.86
N SER A 20 -7.20 14.54 -15.74
CA SER A 20 -7.33 13.09 -15.90
C SER A 20 -8.08 12.40 -14.76
N LEU A 21 -8.15 13.04 -13.58
CA LEU A 21 -8.79 12.46 -12.40
C LEU A 21 -10.27 12.84 -12.30
N THR A 22 -10.62 14.07 -12.66
CA THR A 22 -11.99 14.61 -12.56
C THR A 22 -13.08 13.67 -13.10
N PRO A 23 -13.00 13.13 -14.34
CA PRO A 23 -14.05 12.24 -14.86
C PRO A 23 -14.14 10.92 -14.08
N LEU A 24 -13.02 10.42 -13.54
CA LEU A 24 -12.98 9.16 -12.79
C LEU A 24 -13.63 9.31 -11.40
N LEU A 25 -13.42 10.45 -10.74
CA LEU A 25 -14.08 10.76 -9.46
C LEU A 25 -15.60 10.92 -9.63
N SER A 26 -16.05 11.55 -10.71
CA SER A 26 -17.48 11.64 -11.03
C SER A 26 -18.09 10.26 -11.21
N LYS A 27 -17.41 9.35 -11.92
CA LYS A 27 -17.86 7.97 -12.11
C LYS A 27 -17.97 7.22 -10.77
N LEU A 28 -16.92 7.27 -9.96
CA LEU A 28 -16.89 6.70 -8.60
C LEU A 28 -18.05 7.18 -7.72
N SER A 29 -18.42 8.46 -7.86
CA SER A 29 -19.51 9.05 -7.07
C SER A 29 -20.90 8.63 -7.55
N LEU A 30 -21.07 8.39 -8.86
CA LEU A 30 -22.34 7.94 -9.45
C LEU A 30 -22.64 6.47 -9.11
N GLU A 31 -21.65 5.60 -9.15
CA GLU A 31 -21.78 4.18 -8.76
C GLU A 31 -22.18 4.03 -7.27
N LYS A 32 -21.87 5.04 -6.44
CA LYS A 32 -22.26 5.09 -5.03
C LYS A 32 -23.71 5.54 -4.79
N LYS A 33 -24.33 6.21 -5.77
CA LYS A 33 -25.72 6.72 -5.64
C LYS A 33 -26.79 5.64 -5.89
N ASP A 34 -26.43 4.56 -6.59
CA ASP A 34 -27.28 3.38 -6.74
C ASP A 34 -27.18 2.39 -5.56
N SER A 35 -26.33 2.69 -4.55
CA SER A 35 -26.07 1.85 -3.37
C SER A 35 -26.33 2.56 -2.02
N VAL A 36 -27.29 3.49 -1.97
CA VAL A 36 -27.64 4.23 -0.73
C VAL A 36 -28.63 3.48 0.19
N ALA A 37 -28.87 2.21 -0.04
CA ALA A 37 -29.41 1.32 0.99
C ALA A 37 -28.37 0.24 1.24
N GLU A 38 -27.47 0.45 2.21
CA GLU A 38 -26.77 -0.59 2.98
C GLU A 38 -25.61 0.01 3.77
N SER A 39 -25.92 0.53 4.96
CA SER A 39 -24.96 0.60 6.06
C SER A 39 -25.12 -0.58 7.03
N GLU A 40 -25.81 -1.65 6.62
CA GLU A 40 -26.06 -2.87 7.41
C GLU A 40 -25.76 -4.21 6.66
N ALA A 41 -25.11 -4.21 5.48
CA ALA A 41 -24.86 -5.45 4.71
C ALA A 41 -23.45 -6.06 4.83
N ASP A 42 -22.57 -5.54 5.69
CA ASP A 42 -21.18 -6.07 5.79
C ASP A 42 -21.07 -7.39 6.58
N THR A 43 -22.20 -8.06 6.84
CA THR A 43 -22.28 -9.35 7.56
C THR A 43 -23.03 -10.47 6.83
N ILE A 44 -23.66 -10.20 5.67
CA ILE A 44 -24.46 -11.21 4.96
C ILE A 44 -23.65 -11.80 3.80
N VAL A 45 -23.23 -13.07 3.94
CA VAL A 45 -22.59 -13.83 2.84
C VAL A 45 -23.67 -14.42 1.95
N THR A 46 -23.70 -14.04 0.68
CA THR A 46 -24.65 -14.60 -0.30
C THR A 46 -24.08 -15.85 -0.98
N VAL A 47 -24.97 -16.79 -1.33
CA VAL A 47 -24.60 -17.99 -2.10
C VAL A 47 -23.93 -17.56 -3.41
N GLY A 48 -22.78 -18.16 -3.71
CA GLY A 48 -21.90 -17.82 -4.82
C GLY A 48 -20.69 -16.96 -4.43
N THR A 49 -20.64 -16.40 -3.21
CA THR A 49 -19.49 -15.59 -2.74
C THR A 49 -18.21 -16.41 -2.76
N SER A 50 -17.23 -16.03 -3.58
CA SER A 50 -15.94 -16.72 -3.65
C SER A 50 -15.08 -16.49 -2.40
N CYS A 51 -14.37 -17.54 -1.98
CA CYS A 51 -13.39 -17.45 -0.90
C CYS A 51 -12.28 -16.46 -1.27
N LYS A 52 -11.91 -15.59 -0.33
CA LYS A 52 -10.90 -14.54 -0.50
C LYS A 52 -9.49 -14.96 -0.08
N ASN A 53 -9.30 -16.20 0.39
CA ASN A 53 -7.97 -16.75 0.66
C ASN A 53 -7.25 -17.11 -0.65
N ALA A 54 -5.95 -16.77 -0.74
CA ALA A 54 -5.18 -16.94 -1.96
C ALA A 54 -5.09 -18.41 -2.41
N GLY A 55 -5.41 -18.69 -3.68
CA GLY A 55 -5.40 -20.05 -4.23
C GLY A 55 -6.61 -20.92 -3.86
N CYS A 56 -7.50 -20.45 -2.97
CA CYS A 56 -8.77 -21.12 -2.73
C CYS A 56 -9.76 -20.81 -3.86
N ARG A 57 -10.48 -21.83 -4.34
CA ARG A 57 -11.43 -21.74 -5.45
C ARG A 57 -12.87 -22.05 -5.08
N GLN A 58 -13.14 -22.22 -3.79
CA GLN A 58 -14.48 -22.52 -3.32
C GLN A 58 -15.35 -21.26 -3.28
N SER A 59 -16.63 -21.45 -3.53
CA SER A 59 -17.68 -20.45 -3.38
C SER A 59 -18.62 -20.87 -2.26
N TYR A 60 -19.16 -19.89 -1.55
CA TYR A 60 -20.13 -20.09 -0.48
C TYR A 60 -21.42 -20.71 -1.03
N GLN A 61 -21.84 -21.86 -0.49
CA GLN A 61 -23.08 -22.55 -0.85
C GLN A 61 -24.09 -22.58 0.30
N GLY A 62 -23.82 -21.85 1.39
CA GLY A 62 -24.59 -21.84 2.63
C GLY A 62 -23.72 -22.25 3.83
N ASP A 63 -24.33 -22.37 5.00
CA ASP A 63 -23.60 -22.53 6.27
C ASP A 63 -22.67 -23.75 6.30
N HIS A 64 -22.99 -24.81 5.56
CA HIS A 64 -22.13 -25.99 5.45
C HIS A 64 -20.76 -25.68 4.84
N SER A 65 -20.66 -24.71 3.92
CA SER A 65 -19.39 -24.28 3.33
C SER A 65 -18.45 -23.65 4.36
N ASN A 66 -18.97 -23.14 5.50
CA ASN A 66 -18.14 -22.64 6.59
C ASN A 66 -17.36 -23.74 7.31
N LEU A 67 -17.86 -24.98 7.26
CA LEU A 67 -17.26 -26.15 7.90
C LEU A 67 -16.24 -26.85 7.00
N GLU A 68 -16.23 -26.52 5.71
CA GLU A 68 -15.26 -27.07 4.77
C GLU A 68 -13.85 -26.55 5.05
N THR A 69 -12.85 -27.41 4.84
CA THR A 69 -11.45 -27.01 4.99
C THR A 69 -11.02 -26.18 3.79
N CYS A 70 -10.62 -24.94 4.05
CA CYS A 70 -10.03 -24.07 3.05
C CYS A 70 -8.55 -24.43 2.85
N PHE A 71 -8.18 -24.85 1.64
CA PHE A 71 -6.78 -24.96 1.23
C PHE A 71 -6.34 -23.70 0.49
N TYR A 72 -5.36 -22.98 1.05
CA TYR A 72 -4.90 -21.70 0.53
C TYR A 72 -3.39 -21.52 0.70
N HIS A 73 -2.85 -20.46 0.09
CA HIS A 73 -1.47 -20.02 0.27
C HIS A 73 -1.43 -18.87 1.28
N SER A 74 -0.70 -19.05 2.38
CA SER A 74 -0.47 -18.02 3.41
C SER A 74 0.58 -16.98 3.01
N GLY A 75 1.38 -17.27 1.98
CA GLY A 75 2.40 -16.39 1.43
C GLY A 75 1.90 -15.52 0.27
N PHE A 76 2.81 -14.77 -0.33
CA PHE A 76 2.54 -13.88 -1.46
C PHE A 76 3.18 -14.42 -2.74
N PRO A 77 2.65 -14.05 -3.92
CA PRO A 77 3.18 -14.50 -5.20
C PRO A 77 4.49 -13.78 -5.54
N ILE A 78 5.47 -14.52 -6.07
CA ILE A 78 6.73 -14.00 -6.61
C ILE A 78 6.82 -14.35 -8.10
N PHE A 79 7.17 -13.34 -8.90
CA PHE A 79 7.45 -13.46 -10.33
C PHE A 79 8.88 -12.93 -10.58
N HIS A 80 9.85 -13.83 -10.70
CA HIS A 80 11.26 -13.47 -10.87
C HIS A 80 11.92 -14.42 -11.87
N GLU A 81 12.69 -13.88 -12.82
CA GLU A 81 13.44 -14.66 -13.83
C GLU A 81 12.57 -15.69 -14.59
N GLY A 82 11.34 -15.29 -14.95
CA GLY A 82 10.40 -16.17 -15.66
C GLY A 82 9.71 -17.23 -14.78
N MET A 83 10.12 -17.37 -13.53
CA MET A 83 9.54 -18.31 -12.56
C MET A 83 8.47 -17.65 -11.70
N LYS A 84 7.47 -18.45 -11.32
CA LYS A 84 6.27 -18.06 -10.56
C LYS A 84 6.09 -19.01 -9.38
N TYR A 85 5.93 -18.48 -8.17
CA TYR A 85 5.76 -19.28 -6.96
C TYR A 85 5.18 -18.47 -5.79
N TRP A 86 4.69 -19.16 -4.77
CA TRP A 86 4.24 -18.55 -3.52
C TRP A 86 5.34 -18.60 -2.46
N THR A 87 5.53 -17.57 -1.64
CA THR A 87 6.56 -17.62 -0.58
C THR A 87 6.33 -18.68 0.51
N CYS A 88 5.09 -19.12 0.69
CA CYS A 88 4.74 -20.15 1.67
C CYS A 88 5.09 -21.58 1.24
N CYS A 89 5.50 -21.81 -0.01
CA CYS A 89 5.89 -23.15 -0.48
C CYS A 89 6.88 -23.09 -1.63
N GLN A 90 7.63 -24.17 -1.87
CA GLN A 90 8.68 -24.17 -2.89
C GLN A 90 8.20 -24.65 -4.27
N ARG A 91 6.88 -24.61 -4.53
CA ARG A 91 6.28 -25.05 -5.80
C ARG A 91 6.47 -23.98 -6.86
N LYS A 92 7.49 -24.13 -7.71
CA LYS A 92 7.81 -23.18 -8.79
C LYS A 92 7.28 -23.67 -10.13
N THR A 93 6.83 -22.74 -10.97
CA THR A 93 6.42 -23.01 -12.36
C THR A 93 6.82 -21.84 -13.25
N SER A 94 7.14 -22.11 -14.51
CA SER A 94 7.34 -21.07 -15.53
C SER A 94 6.02 -20.65 -16.18
N ASP A 95 4.99 -21.49 -16.14
CA ASP A 95 3.69 -21.23 -16.74
C ASP A 95 2.71 -20.53 -15.77
N PHE A 96 1.98 -19.52 -16.27
CA PHE A 96 1.07 -18.71 -15.45
C PHE A 96 -0.24 -19.44 -15.12
N ALA A 97 -0.79 -20.22 -16.04
CA ALA A 97 -2.02 -20.96 -15.79
C ALA A 97 -1.79 -22.01 -14.71
N ASN A 98 -0.69 -22.76 -14.82
CA ASN A 98 -0.23 -23.70 -13.80
C ASN A 98 -0.03 -23.02 -12.44
N PHE A 99 0.49 -21.78 -12.40
CA PHE A 99 0.65 -21.02 -11.15
C PHE A 99 -0.71 -20.72 -10.49
N LEU A 100 -1.69 -20.27 -11.27
CA LEU A 100 -3.05 -20.02 -10.77
C LEU A 100 -3.76 -21.29 -10.32
N GLU A 101 -3.40 -22.45 -10.90
CA GLU A 101 -3.91 -23.79 -10.58
C GLU A 101 -3.24 -24.48 -9.41
N GLN A 102 -2.18 -23.90 -8.84
CA GLN A 102 -1.56 -24.44 -7.64
C GLN A 102 -2.54 -24.45 -6.48
N GLN A 103 -2.85 -25.65 -5.98
CA GLN A 103 -3.62 -25.82 -4.75
C GLN A 103 -2.84 -25.24 -3.57
N GLY A 104 -3.58 -24.57 -2.66
CA GLY A 104 -3.03 -24.05 -1.41
C GLY A 104 -2.22 -25.07 -0.61
N CYS A 105 -1.15 -24.61 0.04
CA CYS A 105 -0.27 -25.43 0.89
C CYS A 105 -0.59 -25.32 2.40
N THR A 106 -1.51 -24.44 2.77
CA THR A 106 -1.98 -24.21 4.14
C THR A 106 -3.45 -24.56 4.22
N SER A 107 -3.90 -25.17 5.32
CA SER A 107 -5.31 -25.41 5.60
C SER A 107 -5.84 -24.41 6.65
N GLY A 108 -7.14 -24.11 6.59
CA GLY A 108 -7.81 -23.25 7.56
C GLY A 108 -9.29 -23.08 7.25
N VAL A 109 -9.88 -21.99 7.72
CA VAL A 109 -11.28 -21.64 7.45
C VAL A 109 -11.40 -20.75 6.22
N HIS A 110 -12.52 -20.86 5.52
CA HIS A 110 -12.81 -19.99 4.39
C HIS A 110 -12.99 -18.54 4.82
N LEU A 111 -12.49 -17.62 4.00
CA LEU A 111 -12.64 -16.17 4.20
C LEU A 111 -13.63 -15.61 3.19
N TRP A 112 -14.90 -15.51 3.55
CA TRP A 112 -15.95 -15.01 2.64
C TRP A 112 -15.99 -13.48 2.63
N ILE A 113 -15.78 -12.86 3.78
CA ILE A 113 -15.75 -11.41 3.97
C ILE A 113 -14.37 -11.03 4.50
N LYS A 114 -13.64 -10.20 3.74
CA LYS A 114 -12.48 -9.49 4.28
C LYS A 114 -13.05 -8.32 5.06
N LYS A 115 -13.04 -8.38 6.39
CA LYS A 115 -13.33 -7.21 7.21
C LYS A 115 -12.41 -6.10 6.74
N LYS A 116 -13.00 -5.01 6.24
CA LYS A 116 -12.26 -3.77 6.00
C LYS A 116 -11.91 -3.23 7.38
N THR A 117 -10.76 -3.61 7.92
CA THR A 117 -10.09 -2.71 8.86
C THR A 117 -9.85 -1.43 8.06
N GLU A 118 -10.12 -0.26 8.62
CA GLU A 118 -9.85 1.06 8.02
C GLU A 118 -8.35 1.29 7.69
N GLU A 119 -7.53 0.25 7.84
CA GLU A 119 -6.07 0.22 7.84
C GLU A 119 -5.54 -0.99 7.06
N ALA A 120 -6.27 -1.48 6.04
CA ALA A 120 -5.64 -2.34 5.05
C ALA A 120 -4.63 -1.50 4.24
N GLN A 121 -3.46 -1.27 4.84
CA GLN A 121 -2.36 -0.49 4.28
C GLN A 121 -1.92 -1.14 2.97
N ALA A 122 -2.43 -0.61 1.87
CA ALA A 122 -2.11 -1.08 0.54
C ALA A 122 -0.67 -0.66 0.22
N SER A 123 0.17 -1.57 -0.26
CA SER A 123 1.50 -1.19 -0.74
C SER A 123 1.36 -0.55 -2.13
N CYS A 124 1.60 0.76 -2.26
CA CYS A 124 1.73 1.39 -3.56
C CYS A 124 3.16 1.24 -4.10
N ARG A 125 3.29 0.94 -5.40
CA ARG A 125 4.53 1.21 -6.13
C ARG A 125 4.71 2.73 -6.17
N TYR A 126 5.93 3.19 -5.99
CA TYR A 126 6.31 4.56 -6.34
C TYR A 126 7.58 4.57 -7.19
N ASP A 127 7.79 5.66 -7.90
CA ASP A 127 9.02 5.96 -8.61
C ASP A 127 9.40 7.42 -8.37
N TRP A 128 10.66 7.77 -8.58
CA TRP A 128 11.11 9.14 -8.41
C TRP A 128 12.24 9.47 -9.39
N TYR A 129 12.28 10.74 -9.78
CA TYR A 129 13.38 11.30 -10.53
C TYR A 129 13.70 12.70 -10.00
N GLN A 130 14.77 13.29 -10.50
CA GLN A 130 15.17 14.61 -10.07
C GLN A 130 15.67 15.45 -11.23
N THR A 131 15.51 16.77 -11.09
CA THR A 131 16.17 17.77 -11.91
C THR A 131 17.19 18.52 -11.05
N GLY A 132 17.83 19.55 -11.61
CA GLY A 132 18.75 20.39 -10.84
C GLY A 132 18.10 21.00 -9.59
N GLY A 133 16.84 21.43 -9.70
CA GLY A 133 16.16 22.19 -8.65
C GLY A 133 15.00 21.49 -7.94
N SER A 134 14.60 20.28 -8.36
CA SER A 134 13.45 19.57 -7.78
C SER A 134 13.68 18.06 -7.74
N VAL A 135 12.98 17.41 -6.83
CA VAL A 135 12.74 15.96 -6.82
C VAL A 135 11.26 15.74 -7.13
N VAL A 136 10.96 14.82 -8.05
CA VAL A 136 9.59 14.47 -8.39
C VAL A 136 9.33 13.03 -7.98
N VAL A 137 8.30 12.81 -7.17
CA VAL A 137 7.88 11.49 -6.69
C VAL A 137 6.52 11.16 -7.27
N SER A 138 6.37 9.99 -7.90
CA SER A 138 5.11 9.50 -8.43
C SER A 138 4.66 8.29 -7.63
N ILE A 139 3.57 8.42 -6.86
CA ILE A 139 2.91 7.31 -6.18
C ILE A 139 1.84 6.73 -7.10
N PHE A 140 1.96 5.46 -7.49
CA PHE A 140 1.01 4.82 -8.39
C PHE A 140 -0.21 4.31 -7.60
N ALA A 141 -1.24 5.16 -7.57
CA ALA A 141 -2.53 4.90 -6.96
C ALA A 141 -3.60 5.17 -8.02
N LYS A 142 -4.39 4.14 -8.37
CA LYS A 142 -5.44 4.28 -9.39
C LYS A 142 -6.66 4.95 -8.78
N VAL A 143 -7.04 6.08 -9.36
CA VAL A 143 -8.17 6.91 -8.93
C VAL A 143 -8.03 7.34 -7.46
N PRO A 144 -7.00 8.14 -7.13
CA PRO A 144 -6.84 8.67 -5.78
C PRO A 144 -7.99 9.62 -5.45
N ILE A 145 -8.34 9.71 -4.17
CA ILE A 145 -9.48 10.46 -3.64
C ILE A 145 -8.92 11.66 -2.86
N PRO A 146 -8.83 12.86 -3.45
CA PRO A 146 -8.13 14.01 -2.87
C PRO A 146 -8.71 14.45 -1.51
N ASP A 147 -10.03 14.41 -1.35
CA ASP A 147 -10.71 14.82 -0.11
C ASP A 147 -10.39 13.91 1.08
N ARG A 148 -9.93 12.69 0.81
CA ARG A 148 -9.51 11.68 1.80
C ARG A 148 -8.02 11.42 1.77
N SER A 149 -7.26 12.28 1.09
CA SER A 149 -5.82 12.12 0.93
C SER A 149 -5.11 13.38 1.37
N TYR A 150 -3.92 13.21 1.91
CA TYR A 150 -3.05 14.31 2.30
C TYR A 150 -1.59 13.93 2.19
N VAL A 151 -0.78 14.97 2.01
CA VAL A 151 0.66 14.88 2.03
C VAL A 151 1.14 15.99 2.93
N GLU A 152 1.92 15.61 3.93
CA GLU A 152 2.50 16.56 4.88
C GLU A 152 4.02 16.43 4.85
N ALA A 153 4.70 17.54 5.02
CA ALA A 153 6.15 17.57 5.00
C ALA A 153 6.70 18.62 5.94
N ASN A 154 7.87 18.33 6.51
CA ASN A 154 8.80 19.33 6.99
C ASN A 154 10.02 19.33 6.03
N PRO A 155 11.06 20.14 6.27
CA PRO A 155 12.20 20.21 5.36
C PRO A 155 12.92 18.88 5.06
N VAL A 156 12.78 17.85 5.89
CA VAL A 156 13.52 16.59 5.79
C VAL A 156 12.65 15.33 5.90
N LYS A 157 11.37 15.44 6.25
CA LYS A 157 10.43 14.32 6.45
C LYS A 157 9.18 14.55 5.60
N LEU A 158 8.70 13.47 4.99
CA LEU A 158 7.51 13.44 4.14
C LEU A 158 6.57 12.34 4.66
N HIS A 159 5.32 12.68 4.94
CA HIS A 159 4.25 11.75 5.27
C HIS A 159 3.19 11.76 4.17
N LEU A 160 2.87 10.56 3.67
CA LEU A 160 1.93 10.31 2.60
C LEU A 160 0.74 9.56 3.20
N HIS A 161 -0.47 10.07 3.01
CA HIS A 161 -1.71 9.36 3.28
C HIS A 161 -2.59 9.46 2.04
N ILE A 162 -2.65 8.40 1.24
CA ILE A 162 -3.34 8.39 -0.05
C ILE A 162 -4.45 7.35 -0.01
N THR A 163 -5.69 7.82 -0.04
CA THR A 163 -6.86 6.97 -0.23
C THR A 163 -7.17 6.87 -1.73
N PHE A 164 -7.42 5.67 -2.26
CA PHE A 164 -7.67 5.47 -3.68
C PHE A 164 -8.60 4.28 -3.96
N GLY A 165 -9.12 4.23 -5.18
CA GLY A 165 -9.98 3.15 -5.64
C GLY A 165 -11.40 3.14 -5.04
N GLU A 166 -12.22 2.22 -5.55
CA GLU A 166 -13.60 1.97 -5.08
C GLU A 166 -13.62 1.37 -3.68
N ASP A 167 -12.60 0.57 -3.34
CA ASP A 167 -12.47 -0.07 -2.05
C ASP A 167 -11.98 0.88 -0.95
N HIS A 168 -11.61 2.11 -1.30
CA HIS A 168 -10.99 3.10 -0.41
C HIS A 168 -9.71 2.55 0.24
N ALA A 169 -8.89 1.83 -0.53
CA ALA A 169 -7.56 1.40 -0.08
C ALA A 169 -6.72 2.62 0.36
N VAL A 170 -5.94 2.44 1.43
CA VAL A 170 -5.10 3.49 2.01
C VAL A 170 -3.63 3.12 1.85
N TYR A 171 -2.84 4.00 1.24
CA TYR A 171 -1.39 3.96 1.30
C TYR A 171 -0.90 5.02 2.28
N ASP A 172 -0.44 4.58 3.44
CA ASP A 172 0.15 5.43 4.47
C ASP A 172 1.65 5.13 4.58
N GLN A 173 2.51 6.12 4.38
CA GLN A 173 3.96 5.95 4.42
C GLN A 173 4.65 7.23 4.86
N THR A 174 5.59 7.10 5.81
CA THR A 174 6.53 8.17 6.17
C THR A 174 7.92 7.88 5.59
N MET A 175 8.59 8.92 5.11
CA MET A 175 9.93 8.86 4.53
C MET A 175 10.80 9.99 5.08
N LEU A 176 12.02 9.66 5.51
CA LEU A 176 13.03 10.66 5.85
C LEU A 176 13.83 10.97 4.58
N LEU A 177 13.68 12.16 4.00
CA LEU A 177 14.27 12.55 2.73
C LEU A 177 15.80 12.60 2.78
N HIS A 178 16.47 12.26 1.69
CA HIS A 178 17.93 12.29 1.63
C HIS A 178 18.49 13.72 1.74
N GLY A 179 17.88 14.68 1.06
CA GLY A 179 18.24 16.09 1.15
C GLY A 179 17.14 16.95 1.76
N VAL A 180 17.33 18.27 1.69
CA VAL A 180 16.44 19.27 2.29
C VAL A 180 15.56 19.91 1.22
N ILE A 181 14.27 20.03 1.51
CA ILE A 181 13.29 20.68 0.62
C ILE A 181 12.88 22.07 1.12
N ASP A 182 12.37 22.87 0.19
CA ASP A 182 11.59 24.07 0.44
C ASP A 182 10.12 23.66 0.43
N VAL A 183 9.52 23.54 1.62
CA VAL A 183 8.16 23.02 1.82
C VAL A 183 7.13 23.92 1.13
N GLU A 184 7.30 25.25 1.21
CA GLU A 184 6.35 26.22 0.64
C GLU A 184 6.30 26.19 -0.89
N LYS A 185 7.44 25.90 -1.52
CA LYS A 185 7.56 25.76 -2.98
C LYS A 185 7.34 24.33 -3.48
N SER A 186 7.06 23.40 -2.58
CA SER A 186 6.72 22.02 -2.90
C SER A 186 5.20 21.86 -3.03
N TRP A 187 4.75 20.97 -3.90
CA TRP A 187 3.32 20.82 -4.21
C TRP A 187 2.97 19.41 -4.70
N VAL A 188 1.67 19.12 -4.69
CA VAL A 188 1.10 17.81 -5.03
C VAL A 188 0.06 17.93 -6.15
N GLN A 189 0.04 16.96 -7.05
CA GLN A 189 -0.99 16.78 -8.07
C GLN A 189 -1.61 15.40 -7.98
N PHE A 190 -2.94 15.36 -7.89
CA PHE A 190 -3.71 14.14 -8.01
C PHE A 190 -4.09 13.91 -9.48
N LEU A 191 -3.69 12.78 -10.04
CA LEU A 191 -3.96 12.36 -11.42
C LEU A 191 -4.69 11.01 -11.42
N GLY A 192 -5.30 10.65 -12.56
CA GLY A 192 -6.13 9.44 -12.65
C GLY A 192 -5.44 8.13 -12.25
N THR A 193 -4.13 8.03 -12.44
CA THR A 193 -3.35 6.80 -12.18
C THR A 193 -2.23 6.97 -11.16
N LYS A 194 -2.02 8.19 -10.65
CA LYS A 194 -0.92 8.49 -9.73
C LYS A 194 -1.16 9.78 -8.95
N VAL A 195 -0.44 9.91 -7.85
CA VAL A 195 -0.23 11.18 -7.14
C VAL A 195 1.21 11.60 -7.40
N GLU A 196 1.39 12.79 -7.98
CA GLU A 196 2.71 13.34 -8.29
C GLU A 196 3.06 14.44 -7.29
N LEU A 197 4.22 14.32 -6.64
CA LEU A 197 4.75 15.32 -5.73
C LEU A 197 5.94 15.98 -6.39
N ASN A 198 5.94 17.30 -6.49
CA ASN A 198 7.10 18.08 -6.88
C ASN A 198 7.69 18.73 -5.63
N LEU A 199 8.82 18.21 -5.19
CA LEU A 199 9.53 18.67 -4.00
C LEU A 199 10.65 19.62 -4.44
N LYS A 200 10.53 20.90 -4.10
CA LYS A 200 11.54 21.90 -4.43
C LYS A 200 12.77 21.65 -3.56
N LYS A 201 13.92 21.39 -4.17
CA LYS A 201 15.17 21.27 -3.42
C LYS A 201 15.58 22.63 -2.88
N ARG A 202 16.04 22.68 -1.63
CA ARG A 202 16.62 23.89 -1.04
C ARG A 202 17.98 24.21 -1.65
N GLU A 203 18.77 23.18 -1.95
CA GLU A 203 20.06 23.27 -2.62
C GLU A 203 20.03 22.48 -3.93
N CYS A 204 20.60 23.03 -5.01
CA CYS A 204 20.63 22.39 -6.33
C CYS A 204 21.68 21.27 -6.41
N VAL A 205 21.57 20.29 -5.52
CA VAL A 205 22.47 19.14 -5.39
C VAL A 205 21.76 17.88 -5.88
N SER A 206 22.52 16.97 -6.50
CA SER A 206 22.01 15.66 -6.92
C SER A 206 21.85 14.73 -5.70
N TRP A 207 20.68 14.13 -5.55
CA TRP A 207 20.39 13.18 -4.49
C TRP A 207 20.71 11.76 -4.99
N ARG A 208 21.49 10.99 -4.24
CA ARG A 208 21.79 9.60 -4.62
C ARG A 208 20.60 8.65 -4.37
N MET A 209 19.75 9.01 -3.41
CA MET A 209 18.57 8.24 -2.99
C MET A 209 17.45 9.22 -2.65
N LEU A 210 16.18 8.78 -2.69
CA LEU A 210 15.05 9.62 -2.28
C LEU A 210 15.01 9.81 -0.76
N ALA A 211 15.15 8.71 -0.02
CA ALA A 211 15.04 8.65 1.43
C ALA A 211 16.29 8.04 2.06
N LEU A 212 16.59 8.44 3.29
CA LEU A 212 17.58 7.79 4.13
C LEU A 212 17.12 6.39 4.52
N PRO A 213 18.05 5.43 4.64
CA PRO A 213 17.70 4.09 5.12
C PRO A 213 17.09 4.19 6.52
N PRO A 214 16.11 3.34 6.85
CA PRO A 214 15.58 3.28 8.21
C PRO A 214 16.71 2.94 9.19
N PRO A 215 16.66 3.45 10.43
CA PRO A 215 17.67 3.12 11.43
C PRO A 215 17.71 1.59 11.63
N PRO A 216 18.90 1.01 11.88
CA PRO A 216 19.03 -0.41 12.14
C PRO A 216 18.16 -0.78 13.34
N LYS A 217 17.37 -1.87 13.22
CA LYS A 217 16.61 -2.40 14.35
C LYS A 217 17.58 -2.74 15.48
N PRO A 218 17.31 -2.37 16.74
CA PRO A 218 18.13 -2.82 17.85
C PRO A 218 18.16 -4.35 17.83
N LYS A 219 19.38 -4.92 17.82
CA LYS A 219 19.56 -6.37 17.99
C LYS A 219 19.00 -6.71 19.36
N ALA A 220 18.13 -7.73 19.43
CA ALA A 220 17.78 -8.33 20.71
C ALA A 220 19.10 -8.77 21.37
N GLU A 221 19.36 -8.27 22.57
CA GLU A 221 20.44 -8.78 23.40
C GLU A 221 20.07 -10.21 23.78
N ASP A 222 20.78 -11.19 23.20
CA ASP A 222 20.74 -12.57 23.66
C ASP A 222 21.31 -12.58 25.08
N GLY A 223 20.42 -12.48 26.07
CA GLY A 223 20.73 -12.69 27.47
C GLY A 223 21.05 -14.17 27.71
N ASN A 224 22.29 -14.57 27.42
CA ASN A 224 22.82 -15.84 27.90
C ASN A 224 23.29 -15.65 29.34
N GLY A 225 22.37 -15.89 30.28
CA GLY A 225 22.71 -16.09 31.68
C GLY A 225 23.19 -17.52 31.87
N ASP A 226 24.50 -17.72 31.82
CA ASP A 226 25.13 -18.91 32.40
C ASP A 226 25.29 -18.68 33.91
N THR A 227 24.36 -19.26 34.67
CA THR A 227 24.61 -19.63 36.08
C THR A 227 25.44 -20.91 36.08
N GLU A 228 26.73 -20.80 36.42
CA GLU A 228 27.56 -21.95 36.80
C GLU A 228 27.54 -22.08 38.33
N ASP A 229 27.01 -23.22 38.79
CA ASP A 229 27.16 -23.77 40.13
C ASP A 229 28.65 -24.02 40.46
N VAL A 230 29.14 -23.48 41.59
CA VAL A 230 30.14 -24.09 42.49
C VAL A 230 29.85 -23.69 43.93
#